data_AF-A0A8T3BRD0-F1
#
_entry.id   AF-A0A8T3BRD0-F1
#
_cell.length_a   1.000
_cell.length_b   1.000
_cell.length_c   1.000
_cell.angle_alpha   90.00
_cell.angle_beta   90.00
_cell.angle_gamma   90.00
#
_symmetry.space_group_name_H-M   'P 1'
#
loop_
_entity.id
_entity.type
_entity.pdbx_description
1 polymer ?
#
loop_
_entity_poly.entity_id
_entity_poly.type
_entity_poly.pdbx_seq_one_letter_code
_entity_poly.pdbx_strand_id
1 'polypeptide(L)'
;MLLCPVDTPVQILRSTNFNGWSAVNDDEVEAIIPSAAYALAKIHMHLVVSGFCYTARGGFCYSEEDIIEFRTDDGQEIDGLPTEGLEITCFNLDGTHYMIYTPSEPLLFVAIKDENGILQIAEDDLLEDPAIIGAIDEETEFNALVEEEAALLESLMRDG
;
A
#
# COMPACT_ATOMS: atom_id res chain seq x y z
N MET A 1 0.06 -14.78 -12.43
CA MET A 1 -0.63 -14.24 -11.24
C MET A 1 0.19 -13.08 -10.71
N LEU A 2 0.25 -11.90 -11.33
CA LEU A 2 0.77 -10.72 -10.62
C LEU A 2 -0.21 -10.50 -9.47
N LEU A 3 0.18 -10.98 -8.29
CA LEU A 3 -0.63 -11.00 -7.09
C LEU A 3 -0.75 -9.55 -6.62
N CYS A 4 -1.52 -8.73 -7.35
CA CYS A 4 -2.05 -7.51 -6.79
C CYS A 4 -2.70 -7.93 -5.47
N PRO A 5 -2.20 -7.38 -4.36
CA PRO A 5 -2.61 -7.87 -3.06
C PRO A 5 -4.12 -7.69 -2.96
N VAL A 6 -4.81 -8.77 -2.56
CA VAL A 6 -6.28 -8.79 -2.44
C VAL A 6 -6.77 -7.66 -1.53
N ASP A 7 -5.91 -7.25 -0.61
CA ASP A 7 -6.10 -6.18 0.34
C ASP A 7 -5.05 -5.08 0.09
N THR A 8 -5.43 -3.82 0.24
CA THR A 8 -4.54 -2.68 -0.02
C THR A 8 -3.36 -2.68 0.96
N PRO A 9 -2.09 -2.59 0.52
CA PRO A 9 -0.94 -2.46 1.42
C PRO A 9 -1.03 -1.20 2.26
N VAL A 10 -0.74 -1.30 3.56
CA VAL A 10 -0.77 -0.13 4.44
C VAL A 10 0.48 0.00 5.29
N GLN A 11 0.84 1.24 5.57
CA GLN A 11 1.83 1.59 6.57
C GLN A 11 1.20 2.58 7.56
N ILE A 12 1.70 2.58 8.79
CA ILE A 12 1.25 3.49 9.84
C ILE A 12 2.34 4.51 10.10
N LEU A 13 1.99 5.79 9.96
CA LEU A 13 2.88 6.91 10.26
C LEU A 13 2.48 7.58 11.56
N ARG A 14 3.48 8.14 12.23
CA ARG A 14 3.34 8.94 13.43
C ARG A 14 3.56 10.41 13.11
N SER A 15 2.71 11.27 13.63
CA SER A 15 2.88 12.72 13.57
C SER A 15 4.12 13.16 14.36
N THR A 16 4.88 14.08 13.79
CA THR A 16 5.99 14.78 14.46
C THR A 16 5.54 16.18 14.88
N ASN A 17 6.30 16.85 15.75
CA ASN A 17 5.94 18.16 16.30
C ASN A 17 5.86 19.31 15.27
N PHE A 18 6.31 19.10 14.03
CA PHE A 18 6.42 20.14 12.99
C PHE A 18 5.60 19.82 11.73
N ASN A 19 4.36 19.32 11.88
CA ASN A 19 3.48 18.91 10.77
C ASN A 19 4.07 17.85 9.83
N GLY A 20 5.15 17.18 10.23
CA GLY A 20 5.78 16.10 9.47
C GLY A 20 5.30 14.74 9.93
N TRP A 21 5.58 13.72 9.13
CA TRP A 21 5.32 12.33 9.44
C TRP A 21 6.63 11.57 9.65
N SER A 22 6.55 10.43 10.33
CA SER A 22 7.68 9.52 10.52
C SER A 22 7.17 8.08 10.55
N ALA A 23 7.99 7.15 10.07
CA ALA A 23 7.68 5.72 10.17
C ALA A 23 7.63 5.27 11.63
N VAL A 24 6.69 4.37 11.92
CA VAL A 24 6.59 3.69 13.22
C VAL A 24 7.48 2.45 13.20
N ASN A 25 8.22 2.20 14.29
CA ASN A 25 9.06 1.00 14.42
C ASN A 25 8.26 -0.23 14.86
N ASP A 26 8.86 -1.43 14.78
CA ASP A 26 8.21 -2.71 15.06
C ASP A 26 7.65 -2.83 16.50
N ASP A 27 8.34 -2.30 17.50
CA ASP A 27 7.86 -2.36 18.89
C ASP A 27 6.63 -1.45 19.10
N GLU A 28 6.66 -0.26 18.50
CA GLU A 28 5.56 0.70 18.58
C GLU A 28 4.36 0.26 17.74
N VAL A 29 4.59 -0.32 16.55
CA VAL A 29 3.49 -0.75 15.65
C VAL A 29 2.64 -1.83 16.31
N GLU A 30 3.26 -2.81 16.97
CA GLU A 30 2.56 -3.87 17.70
C GLU A 30 1.64 -3.32 18.80
N ALA A 31 2.09 -2.27 19.50
CA ALA A 31 1.30 -1.63 20.55
C ALA A 31 0.07 -0.87 20.01
N ILE A 32 0.12 -0.40 18.76
CA ILE A 32 -0.96 0.41 18.16
C ILE A 32 -1.89 -0.38 17.24
N ILE A 33 -1.59 -1.64 16.90
CA ILE A 33 -2.44 -2.51 16.07
C ILE A 33 -3.92 -2.49 16.50
N PRO A 34 -4.29 -2.64 17.79
CA PRO A 34 -5.69 -2.63 18.20
C PRO A 34 -6.40 -1.32 17.87
N SER A 35 -5.70 -0.20 18.06
CA SER A 35 -6.21 1.15 17.78
C SER A 35 -6.31 1.41 16.27
N ALA A 36 -5.34 0.94 15.49
CA ALA A 36 -5.34 1.02 14.04
C ALA A 36 -6.49 0.17 13.44
N ALA A 37 -6.67 -1.05 13.92
CA ALA A 37 -7.77 -1.93 13.52
C ALA A 37 -9.14 -1.30 13.85
N TYR A 38 -9.28 -0.68 15.02
CA TYR A 38 -10.47 0.06 15.38
C TYR A 38 -10.71 1.28 14.48
N ALA A 39 -9.64 1.99 14.09
CA ALA A 39 -9.72 3.12 13.19
C ALA A 39 -10.27 2.72 11.81
N LEU A 40 -9.73 1.66 11.22
CA LEU A 40 -10.20 1.10 9.95
C LEU A 40 -11.63 0.57 10.05
N ALA A 41 -11.99 -0.09 11.16
CA ALA A 41 -13.35 -0.62 11.35
C ALA A 41 -14.43 0.48 11.31
N LYS A 42 -14.13 1.70 11.76
CA LYS A 42 -15.05 2.85 11.68
C LYS A 42 -15.39 3.27 10.26
N ILE A 43 -14.52 2.96 9.30
CA ILE A 43 -14.71 3.23 7.86
C ILE A 43 -14.99 1.95 7.06
N HIS A 44 -15.45 0.89 7.73
CA HIS A 44 -15.79 -0.40 7.12
C HIS A 44 -14.62 -1.11 6.43
N MET A 45 -13.40 -0.86 6.91
CA MET A 45 -12.20 -1.61 6.51
C MET A 45 -11.70 -2.48 7.67
N HIS A 46 -10.92 -3.50 7.35
CA HIS A 46 -10.35 -4.43 8.32
C HIS A 46 -8.83 -4.47 8.15
N LEU A 47 -8.10 -4.23 9.25
CA LEU A 47 -6.66 -4.47 9.28
C LEU A 47 -6.40 -5.97 9.20
N VAL A 48 -5.55 -6.36 8.26
CA VAL A 48 -5.07 -7.72 8.09
C VAL A 48 -3.56 -7.69 8.35
N VAL A 49 -3.12 -8.51 9.31
CA VAL A 49 -1.72 -8.66 9.68
C VAL A 49 -1.22 -9.97 9.08
N SER A 50 -0.34 -9.91 8.08
CA SER A 50 0.16 -11.08 7.36
C SER A 50 1.68 -11.13 7.39
N GLY A 51 2.23 -11.75 8.44
CA GLY A 51 3.66 -12.02 8.52
C GLY A 51 4.50 -10.76 8.57
N PHE A 52 5.07 -10.36 7.43
CA PHE A 52 5.95 -9.21 7.28
C PHE A 52 5.23 -7.90 6.93
N CYS A 53 3.93 -7.93 6.64
CA CYS A 53 3.21 -6.75 6.15
C CYS A 53 1.80 -6.60 6.73
N TYR A 54 1.30 -5.38 6.62
CA TYR A 54 -0.06 -4.98 6.98
C TYR A 54 -0.82 -4.63 5.71
N THR A 55 -2.06 -5.10 5.61
CA THR A 55 -2.97 -4.72 4.55
C THR A 55 -4.32 -4.30 5.13
N ALA A 56 -5.09 -3.53 4.37
CA ALA A 56 -6.43 -3.12 4.73
C ALA A 56 -7.42 -3.74 3.74
N ARG A 57 -8.31 -4.58 4.25
CA ARG A 57 -9.40 -5.18 3.49
C ARG A 57 -10.63 -4.29 3.54
N GLY A 58 -11.14 -3.90 2.38
CA GLY A 58 -12.37 -3.13 2.25
C GLY A 58 -12.43 -2.39 0.93
N GLY A 59 -13.54 -1.74 0.66
CA GLY A 59 -13.66 -0.86 -0.50
C GLY A 59 -12.86 0.42 -0.27
N PHE A 60 -11.94 0.72 -1.17
CA PHE A 60 -11.14 1.93 -1.14
C PHE A 60 -11.11 2.54 -2.53
N CYS A 61 -11.53 3.79 -2.66
CA CYS A 61 -11.59 4.50 -3.93
C CYS A 61 -11.06 5.92 -3.72
N TYR A 62 -10.26 6.39 -4.66
CA TYR A 62 -9.63 7.69 -4.60
C TYR A 62 -9.37 8.24 -5.99
N SER A 63 -9.03 9.51 -6.03
CA SER A 63 -8.58 10.24 -7.21
C SER A 63 -7.12 10.68 -7.05
N GLU A 64 -6.50 11.10 -8.15
CA GLU A 64 -5.15 11.67 -8.12
C GLU A 64 -5.06 12.91 -7.21
N GLU A 65 -6.16 13.65 -7.06
CA GLU A 65 -6.22 14.83 -6.18
C GLU A 65 -6.09 14.49 -4.69
N ASP A 66 -6.32 13.23 -4.33
CA ASP A 66 -6.22 12.75 -2.94
C ASP A 66 -4.78 12.32 -2.58
N ILE A 67 -3.88 12.20 -3.56
CA ILE A 67 -2.50 11.75 -3.35
C ILE A 67 -1.70 12.82 -2.58
N ILE A 68 -1.03 12.39 -1.52
CA ILE A 68 -0.14 13.21 -0.70
C ILE A 68 1.32 12.87 -1.02
N GLU A 69 2.13 13.90 -1.31
CA GLU A 69 3.58 13.76 -1.45
C GLU A 69 4.28 14.02 -0.11
N PHE A 70 5.21 13.13 0.26
CA PHE A 70 6.08 13.31 1.42
C PHE A 70 7.45 13.82 0.96
N ARG A 71 7.63 15.13 0.98
CA ARG A 71 8.92 15.78 0.68
C ARG A 71 9.29 16.78 1.77
N THR A 72 10.59 16.95 2.00
CA THR A 72 11.09 18.08 2.79
C THR A 72 10.88 19.40 2.04
N ASP A 73 10.98 20.53 2.73
CA ASP A 73 10.92 21.87 2.12
C ASP A 73 11.97 22.06 1.00
N ASP A 74 13.08 21.30 1.08
CA ASP A 74 14.17 21.27 0.09
C ASP A 74 13.95 20.24 -1.04
N GLY A 75 12.79 19.59 -1.07
CA GLY A 75 12.40 18.60 -2.08
C GLY A 75 13.08 17.23 -1.94
N GLN A 76 13.68 16.92 -0.79
CA GLN A 76 14.32 15.63 -0.53
C GLN A 76 13.31 14.62 0.03
N GLU A 77 13.53 13.35 -0.28
CA GLU A 77 12.81 12.23 0.33
C GLU A 77 13.11 12.14 1.83
N ILE A 78 12.12 11.70 2.60
CA ILE A 78 12.26 11.49 4.03
C ILE A 78 12.57 10.02 4.27
N ASP A 79 13.67 9.74 4.96
CA ASP A 79 14.10 8.37 5.24
C ASP A 79 12.99 7.55 5.94
N GLY A 80 12.71 6.37 5.39
CA GLY A 80 11.66 5.47 5.87
C GLY A 80 10.23 5.85 5.50
N LEU A 81 10.00 6.96 4.76
CA LEU A 81 8.69 7.30 4.20
C LEU A 81 8.67 7.05 2.68
N PRO A 82 7.58 6.49 2.14
CA PRO A 82 7.29 6.51 0.71
C PRO A 82 7.19 7.94 0.20
N THR A 83 7.57 8.13 -1.06
CA THR A 83 7.57 9.44 -1.74
C THR A 83 6.16 10.02 -1.84
N GLU A 84 5.16 9.17 -2.06
CA GLU A 84 3.75 9.55 -2.13
C GLU A 84 2.83 8.39 -1.79
N GLY A 85 1.58 8.72 -1.50
CA GLY A 85 0.53 7.75 -1.24
C GLY A 85 -0.75 8.42 -0.85
N LEU A 86 -1.63 7.68 -0.20
CA LEU A 86 -2.96 8.15 0.16
C LEU A 86 -3.31 7.84 1.60
N GLU A 87 -3.76 8.87 2.33
CA GLU A 87 -4.39 8.70 3.63
C GLU A 87 -5.67 7.86 3.53
N ILE A 88 -5.71 6.77 4.29
CA ILE A 88 -6.92 5.95 4.46
C ILE A 88 -7.73 6.48 5.64
N THR A 89 -7.08 6.65 6.80
CA THR A 89 -7.71 7.19 8.00
C THR A 89 -6.68 7.58 9.05
N CYS A 90 -7.09 8.42 10.01
CA CYS A 90 -6.27 8.82 11.14
C CYS A 90 -6.87 8.38 12.49
N PHE A 91 -6.01 8.23 13.50
CA PHE A 91 -6.40 7.99 14.87
C PHE A 91 -5.45 8.64 15.88
N ASN A 92 -5.91 8.78 17.12
CA ASN A 92 -5.09 9.31 18.21
C ASN A 92 -4.97 8.24 19.30
N LEU A 93 -3.77 8.11 19.87
CA LEU A 93 -3.49 7.23 21.00
C LEU A 93 -2.47 7.91 21.91
N ASP A 94 -2.78 8.02 23.21
CA ASP A 94 -1.90 8.60 24.24
C ASP A 94 -1.29 9.97 23.87
N GLY A 95 -2.09 10.82 23.21
CA GLY A 95 -1.68 12.16 22.78
C GLY A 95 -0.82 12.19 21.51
N THR A 96 -0.56 11.04 20.90
CA THR A 96 0.12 10.92 19.60
C THR A 96 -0.92 10.73 18.49
N HIS A 97 -0.71 11.41 17.36
CA HIS A 97 -1.54 11.29 16.18
C HIS A 97 -0.89 10.34 15.16
N TYR A 98 -1.70 9.44 14.60
CA TYR A 98 -1.27 8.42 13.66
C TYR A 98 -2.12 8.46 12.40
N MET A 99 -1.48 8.15 11.27
CA MET A 99 -2.12 8.02 9.96
C MET A 99 -1.89 6.61 9.43
N ILE A 100 -2.95 5.99 8.95
CA ILE A 100 -2.90 4.77 8.14
C ILE A 100 -3.00 5.23 6.69
N TYR A 101 -2.02 4.89 5.89
CA TYR A 101 -1.96 5.28 4.48
C TYR A 101 -1.50 4.11 3.62
N THR A 102 -1.84 4.14 2.34
CA THR A 102 -1.31 3.24 1.31
C THR A 102 -0.28 3.97 0.48
N PRO A 103 0.94 3.44 0.31
CA PRO A 103 1.89 3.98 -0.67
C PRO A 103 1.30 3.91 -2.09
N SER A 104 1.63 4.87 -2.97
CA SER A 104 1.26 4.78 -4.40
C SER A 104 1.98 3.62 -5.08
N GLU A 105 3.25 3.43 -4.75
CA GLU A 105 4.10 2.34 -5.25
C GLU A 105 4.56 1.45 -4.08
N PRO A 106 3.70 0.55 -3.57
CA PRO A 106 4.08 -0.33 -2.47
C PRO A 106 5.11 -1.37 -2.95
N LEU A 107 6.13 -1.63 -2.12
CA LEU A 107 7.03 -2.75 -2.36
C LEU A 107 6.28 -4.07 -2.19
N LEU A 108 6.15 -4.84 -3.27
CA LEU A 108 5.52 -6.15 -3.26
C LEU A 108 6.58 -7.25 -3.21
N PHE A 109 6.37 -8.25 -2.36
CA PHE A 109 7.20 -9.44 -2.27
C PHE A 109 6.35 -10.66 -1.94
N VAL A 110 6.85 -11.84 -2.28
CA VAL A 110 6.21 -13.11 -1.93
C VAL A 110 6.90 -13.68 -0.70
N ALA A 111 6.11 -14.03 0.32
CA ALA A 111 6.60 -14.74 1.50
C ALA A 111 6.06 -16.17 1.51
N ILE A 112 6.95 -17.14 1.71
CA ILE A 112 6.62 -18.54 1.87
C ILE A 112 6.85 -18.97 3.32
N LYS A 113 6.03 -19.90 3.78
CA LYS A 113 6.21 -20.52 5.09
C LYS A 113 6.94 -21.84 4.88
N ASP A 114 8.11 -21.99 5.47
CA ASP A 114 8.91 -23.21 5.35
C ASP A 114 8.29 -24.39 6.12
N GLU A 115 8.91 -25.57 6.02
CA GLU A 115 8.45 -26.79 6.70
C GLU A 115 8.39 -26.65 8.23
N ASN A 116 9.16 -25.73 8.81
CA ASN A 116 9.19 -25.45 10.25
C ASN A 116 8.18 -24.37 10.65
N GLY A 117 7.47 -23.79 9.69
CA GLY A 117 6.50 -22.75 9.91
C GLY A 117 7.10 -21.34 9.99
N ILE A 118 8.36 -21.15 9.58
CA ILE A 118 9.03 -19.86 9.59
C ILE A 118 8.76 -19.17 8.25
N LEU A 119 8.39 -17.89 8.30
CA LEU A 119 8.19 -17.08 7.10
C LEU A 119 9.55 -16.65 6.53
N GLN A 120 9.71 -16.81 5.22
CA GLN A 120 10.89 -16.42 4.46
C GLN A 120 10.44 -15.70 3.19
N ILE A 121 11.20 -14.70 2.75
CA ILE A 121 10.98 -14.07 1.44
C ILE A 121 11.37 -15.11 0.38
N ALA A 122 10.51 -15.31 -0.62
CA ALA A 122 10.79 -16.20 -1.73
C ALA A 122 11.97 -15.67 -2.55
N GLU A 123 12.91 -16.55 -2.88
CA GLU A 123 14.00 -16.23 -3.81
C GLU A 123 13.48 -16.14 -5.25
N ASP A 124 14.15 -15.38 -6.12
CA ASP A 124 13.72 -15.14 -7.52
C ASP A 124 13.50 -16.42 -8.33
N ASP A 125 14.22 -17.50 -8.03
CA ASP A 125 14.06 -18.80 -8.70
C ASP A 125 12.66 -19.41 -8.48
N LEU A 126 11.94 -19.01 -7.43
CA LEU A 126 10.53 -19.38 -7.19
C LEU A 126 9.55 -18.53 -8.01
N LEU A 127 9.98 -17.40 -8.56
CA LEU A 127 9.19 -16.54 -9.45
C LEU A 127 9.16 -17.07 -10.90
N GLU A 128 10.05 -18.00 -11.25
CA GLU A 128 10.04 -18.69 -12.56
C GLU A 128 8.90 -19.73 -12.70
N ASP A 129 7.96 -19.79 -11.75
CA ASP A 129 6.78 -20.63 -11.86
C ASP A 129 5.95 -20.22 -13.10
N PRO A 130 5.65 -21.16 -14.03
CA PRO A 130 4.88 -20.84 -15.23
C PRO A 130 3.50 -20.21 -14.98
N ALA A 131 2.87 -20.48 -13.84
CA ALA A 131 1.59 -19.88 -13.45
C ALA A 131 1.74 -18.47 -12.83
N ILE A 132 2.95 -18.12 -12.37
CA ILE A 132 3.30 -16.75 -12.00
C ILE A 132 3.56 -15.93 -13.26
N ILE A 133 4.40 -16.46 -14.17
CA ILE A 133 4.75 -15.82 -15.46
C ILE A 133 3.52 -15.60 -16.34
N GLY A 134 2.77 -16.66 -16.63
CA GLY A 134 1.43 -16.48 -17.20
C GLY A 134 0.62 -15.68 -16.19
N ALA A 135 -0.13 -14.67 -16.55
CA ALA A 135 -0.71 -13.73 -15.59
C ALA A 135 0.23 -12.77 -14.84
N ILE A 136 1.54 -12.77 -15.04
CA ILE A 136 2.26 -11.50 -15.21
C ILE A 136 1.94 -10.97 -16.61
N ASP A 137 2.03 -11.87 -17.61
CA ASP A 137 1.72 -11.55 -19.00
C ASP A 137 0.28 -11.08 -19.19
N GLU A 138 -0.70 -11.75 -18.55
CA GLU A 138 -2.14 -11.38 -18.63
C GLU A 138 -2.40 -9.99 -18.03
N GLU A 139 -1.76 -9.68 -16.90
CA GLU A 139 -1.89 -8.37 -16.25
C GLU A 139 -1.25 -7.26 -17.09
N THR A 140 -0.11 -7.56 -17.72
CA THR A 140 0.56 -6.63 -18.63
C THR A 140 -0.31 -6.34 -19.86
N GLU A 141 -0.93 -7.39 -20.42
CA GLU A 141 -1.88 -7.26 -21.52
C GLU A 141 -3.13 -6.47 -21.10
N PHE A 142 -3.68 -6.74 -19.90
CA PHE A 142 -4.82 -6.02 -19.37
C PHE A 142 -4.53 -4.52 -19.20
N ASN A 143 -3.41 -4.16 -18.56
CA ASN A 143 -3.03 -2.75 -18.37
C ASN A 143 -2.81 -2.03 -19.71
N ALA A 144 -2.19 -2.69 -20.69
CA ALA A 144 -2.07 -2.13 -22.04
C ALA A 144 -3.43 -1.87 -22.70
N LEU A 145 -4.41 -2.75 -22.50
CA LEU A 145 -5.77 -2.56 -23.00
C LEU A 145 -6.51 -1.41 -22.30
N VAL A 146 -6.33 -1.25 -20.99
CA VAL A 146 -6.91 -0.13 -20.23
C VAL A 146 -6.35 1.21 -20.72
N GLU A 147 -5.04 1.29 -20.94
CA GLU A 147 -4.40 2.49 -21.52
C GLU A 147 -4.91 2.80 -22.93
N GLU A 148 -5.08 1.77 -23.78
CA GLU A 148 -5.63 1.92 -25.13
C GLU A 148 -7.09 2.42 -25.09
N GLU A 149 -7.93 1.87 -24.20
CA GLU A 149 -9.31 2.30 -24.03
C GLU A 149 -9.37 3.77 -23.58
N ALA A 150 -8.56 4.16 -22.60
CA ALA A 150 -8.49 5.54 -22.12
C ALA A 150 -8.09 6.52 -23.25
N ALA A 151 -7.08 6.17 -24.05
CA ALA A 151 -6.64 6.96 -25.18
C ALA A 151 -7.73 7.08 -26.27
N LEU A 152 -8.47 6.00 -26.52
CA LEU A 152 -9.57 5.98 -27.48
C LEU A 152 -10.75 6.85 -27.03
N LEU A 153 -11.10 6.80 -25.74
CA LEU A 153 -12.13 7.66 -25.13
C LEU A 153 -11.73 9.15 -25.22
N GLU A 154 -10.48 9.49 -24.94
CA GLU A 154 -10.00 10.87 -25.05
C GLU A 154 -10.05 11.37 -26.51
N SER A 155 -9.69 10.53 -27.49
CA SER A 155 -9.78 10.87 -28.92
C SER A 155 -11.22 11.19 -29.35
N LEU A 156 -12.19 10.36 -28.93
CA LEU A 156 -13.61 10.56 -29.27
C LEU A 156 -14.17 11.85 -28.65
N MET A 157 -13.69 12.25 -27.47
CA MET A 157 -14.10 13.49 -26.80
C MET A 157 -13.48 14.74 -27.42
N ARG A 158 -12.34 14.63 -28.12
CA ARG A 158 -11.73 15.76 -28.85
C ARG A 158 -12.35 16.02 -30.23
N ASP A 159 -13.01 15.02 -30.80
CA ASP A 159 -13.63 15.09 -32.14
C ASP A 159 -15.12 15.48 -32.13
N GLY A 160 -15.70 15.81 -30.97
CA GLY A 160 -17.09 16.27 -30.78
C GLY A 160 -17.19 17.72 -30.29
#